data_AF-A0A1G0RM66-F1
#
_entry.id   AF-A0A1G0RM66-F1
#
_cell.length_a   1.000
_cell.length_b   1.000
_cell.length_c   1.000
_cell.angle_alpha   90.00
_cell.angle_beta   90.00
_cell.angle_gamma   90.00
#
_symmetry.space_group_name_H-M   'P 1'
#
loop_
_entity.id
_entity.type
_entity.pdbx_description
1 polymer ?
#
loop_
_entity_poly.entity_id
_entity_poly.type
_entity_poly.pdbx_seq_one_letter_code
_entity_poly.pdbx_strand_id
1 'polypeptide(L)'
;MKGDGSFAKNFVILTVIIVVLLFSYVYLLEEVRAYSKNKIRKEEELLGKKDELEARLVEVQKLSDEERIVKIAEDSLTMVRSLKPFEIIPVSKNQIRQIEDIISKKYEQ
;
A
#
# COMPACT_ATOMS: atom_id res chain seq x y z
N MET A 1 -52.17 19.33 56.43
CA MET A 1 -51.00 19.60 55.57
C MET A 1 -50.05 18.41 55.62
N LYS A 2 -50.25 17.37 54.79
CA LYS A 2 -49.36 16.19 54.66
C LYS A 2 -48.95 15.90 53.21
N GLY A 3 -49.41 16.70 52.24
CA GLY A 3 -49.18 16.47 50.80
C GLY A 3 -47.89 17.10 50.25
N ASP A 4 -47.46 18.24 50.78
CA ASP A 4 -46.39 19.04 50.15
C ASP A 4 -45.00 18.39 50.23
N GLY A 5 -44.71 17.67 51.32
CA GLY A 5 -43.42 17.00 51.48
C GLY A 5 -43.21 15.82 50.53
N SER A 6 -44.29 15.12 50.15
CA SER A 6 -44.23 14.01 49.19
C SER A 6 -44.05 14.52 47.76
N PHE A 7 -44.75 15.59 47.40
CA PHE A 7 -44.59 16.24 46.10
C PHE A 7 -43.18 16.78 45.88
N ALA A 8 -42.62 17.51 46.87
CA ALA A 8 -41.27 18.05 46.77
C ALA A 8 -40.22 16.94 46.65
N LYS A 9 -40.35 15.84 47.42
CA LYS A 9 -39.44 14.70 47.34
C LYS A 9 -39.50 14.01 45.97
N ASN A 10 -40.70 13.79 45.44
CA ASN A 10 -40.88 13.18 44.12
C ASN A 10 -40.35 14.07 43.00
N PHE A 11 -40.54 15.39 43.11
CA PHE A 11 -39.98 16.36 42.17
C PHE A 11 -38.46 16.30 42.12
N VAL A 12 -37.79 16.31 43.27
CA VAL A 12 -36.32 16.20 43.36
C VAL A 12 -35.82 14.89 42.75
N ILE A 13 -36.46 13.77 43.05
CA ILE A 13 -36.09 12.46 42.48
C ILE A 13 -36.21 12.48 40.94
N LEU A 14 -37.29 13.05 40.42
CA LEU A 14 -37.54 13.13 38.98
C LEU A 14 -36.52 14.03 38.28
N THR A 15 -36.14 15.16 38.91
CA THR A 15 -35.05 16.02 38.41
C THR A 15 -33.73 15.28 38.36
N VAL A 16 -33.37 14.52 39.40
CA VAL A 16 -32.13 13.73 39.42
C VAL A 16 -32.12 12.68 38.30
N ILE A 17 -33.23 12.00 38.07
CA ILE A 17 -33.35 11.02 36.98
C ILE A 17 -33.15 11.70 35.62
N ILE A 18 -33.77 12.86 35.39
CA ILE A 18 -33.59 13.61 34.14
C ILE A 18 -32.13 14.01 33.94
N VAL A 19 -31.46 14.48 34.98
CA VAL A 19 -30.04 14.85 34.92
C VAL A 19 -29.18 13.64 34.55
N VAL A 20 -29.39 12.49 35.20
CA VAL A 20 -28.66 11.25 34.87
C VAL A 20 -28.89 10.82 33.42
N LEU A 21 -30.13 10.89 32.94
CA LEU A 21 -30.45 10.57 31.55
C LEU A 21 -29.76 11.52 30.56
N LEU A 22 -29.73 12.83 30.86
CA LEU A 22 -29.03 13.81 30.02
C LEU A 22 -27.53 13.55 29.97
N PHE A 23 -26.89 13.27 31.12
CA PHE A 23 -25.48 12.91 31.16
C PHE A 23 -25.20 11.61 30.39
N SER A 24 -26.03 10.59 30.56
CA SER A 24 -25.90 9.34 29.81
C SER A 24 -26.04 9.55 28.31
N TYR A 25 -26.96 10.41 27.88
CA TYR A 25 -27.14 10.73 26.47
C TYR A 25 -25.92 11.42 25.87
N VAL A 26 -25.37 12.42 26.56
CA VAL A 26 -24.16 13.13 26.12
C VAL A 26 -22.96 12.18 26.05
N TYR A 27 -22.81 11.30 27.03
CA TYR A 27 -21.76 10.27 27.03
C TYR A 27 -21.87 9.34 25.81
N LEU A 28 -23.07 8.82 25.53
CA LEU A 28 -23.31 7.97 24.37
C LEU A 28 -23.07 8.70 23.06
N LEU A 29 -23.43 9.98 22.96
CA LEU A 29 -23.18 10.79 21.77
C LEU A 29 -21.69 10.93 21.47
N GLU A 30 -20.87 11.15 22.50
CA GLU A 30 -19.41 11.21 22.36
C GLU A 30 -18.81 9.85 21.98
N GLU A 31 -19.27 8.75 22.58
CA GLU A 31 -18.86 7.41 22.17
C GLU A 31 -19.20 7.13 20.70
N VAL A 32 -20.42 7.45 20.26
CA VAL A 32 -20.82 7.27 18.85
C VAL A 32 -19.93 8.08 17.91
N ARG A 33 -19.58 9.32 18.27
CA ARG A 33 -18.64 10.14 17.49
C ARG A 33 -17.25 9.50 17.46
N ALA A 34 -16.75 9.01 18.58
CA ALA A 34 -15.45 8.34 18.65
C ALA A 34 -15.43 7.06 17.81
N TYR A 35 -16.47 6.22 17.91
CA TYR A 35 -16.61 5.01 17.11
C TYR A 35 -16.73 5.31 15.61
N SER A 36 -17.45 6.35 15.23
CA SER A 36 -17.55 6.79 13.83
C SER A 36 -16.19 7.19 13.26
N LYS A 37 -15.41 8.00 13.99
CA LYS A 37 -14.03 8.37 13.60
C LYS A 37 -13.12 7.14 13.49
N ASN A 38 -13.20 6.24 14.46
CA ASN A 38 -12.41 5.01 14.45
C ASN A 38 -12.79 4.08 13.29
N LYS A 39 -14.07 4.02 12.93
CA LYS A 39 -14.55 3.28 11.77
C LYS A 39 -13.93 3.83 10.49
N ILE A 40 -14.04 5.14 10.25
CA ILE A 40 -13.47 5.78 9.06
C ILE A 40 -11.97 5.50 8.95
N ARG A 41 -11.23 5.69 10.05
CA ARG A 41 -9.78 5.41 10.07
C ARG A 41 -9.45 3.95 9.71
N LYS A 42 -10.23 3.00 10.22
CA LYS A 42 -10.05 1.57 9.91
C LYS A 42 -10.40 1.26 8.46
N GLU A 43 -11.41 1.92 7.90
CA GLU A 43 -11.77 1.80 6.48
C GLU A 43 -10.64 2.32 5.58
N GLU A 44 -10.05 3.47 5.92
CA GLU A 44 -8.88 4.03 5.21
C GLU A 44 -7.66 3.11 5.31
N GLU A 45 -7.37 2.57 6.50
CA GLU A 45 -6.26 1.62 6.69
C GLU A 45 -6.48 0.34 5.86
N LEU A 46 -7.72 -0.16 5.82
CA LEU A 46 -8.06 -1.35 5.05
C LEU A 46 -7.93 -1.09 3.55
N LEU A 47 -8.35 0.10 3.08
CA LEU A 47 -8.19 0.50 1.68
C LEU A 47 -6.70 0.58 1.30
N GLY A 48 -5.87 1.21 2.14
CA GLY A 48 -4.43 1.28 1.90
C GLY A 48 -3.77 -0.10 1.83
N LYS A 49 -4.14 -1.03 2.72
CA LYS A 49 -3.63 -2.42 2.65
C LYS A 49 -4.11 -3.17 1.42
N LYS A 50 -5.33 -2.91 0.97
CA LYS A 50 -5.87 -3.51 -0.25
C LYS A 50 -5.10 -3.02 -1.49
N ASP A 51 -4.83 -1.72 -1.57
CA ASP A 51 -4.07 -1.12 -2.66
C ASP A 51 -2.64 -1.66 -2.70
N GLU A 52 -1.99 -1.82 -1.54
CA GLU A 52 -0.67 -2.44 -1.45
C GLU A 52 -0.69 -3.90 -1.94
N LEU A 53 -1.72 -4.66 -1.56
CA LEU A 53 -1.88 -6.04 -1.99
C LEU A 53 -2.12 -6.15 -3.49
N GLU A 54 -2.93 -5.26 -4.06
CA GLU A 54 -3.19 -5.18 -5.50
C GLU A 54 -1.91 -4.83 -6.27
N ALA A 55 -1.12 -3.87 -5.79
CA ALA A 55 0.17 -3.53 -6.39
C ALA A 55 1.15 -4.73 -6.40
N ARG A 56 1.25 -5.46 -5.28
CA ARG A 56 2.07 -6.67 -5.20
C ARG A 56 1.56 -7.76 -6.13
N LEU A 57 0.26 -7.90 -6.28
CA LEU A 57 -0.35 -8.89 -7.17
C LEU A 57 -0.03 -8.59 -8.64
N VAL A 58 -0.03 -7.31 -9.02
CA VAL A 58 0.41 -6.87 -10.35
C VAL A 58 1.89 -7.19 -10.59
N GLU A 59 2.76 -6.99 -9.60
CA GLU A 59 4.18 -7.36 -9.71
C GLU A 59 4.36 -8.87 -9.90
N VAL A 60 3.64 -9.69 -9.14
CA VAL A 60 3.66 -11.15 -9.28
C VAL A 60 3.18 -11.56 -10.68
N GLN A 61 2.13 -10.96 -11.20
CA GLN A 61 1.65 -11.23 -12.56
C GLN A 61 2.70 -10.88 -13.61
N LYS A 62 3.36 -9.72 -13.49
CA LYS A 62 4.45 -9.33 -14.40
C LYS A 62 5.60 -10.31 -14.39
N LEU A 63 6.06 -10.73 -13.21
CA LEU A 63 7.14 -11.71 -13.07
C LEU A 63 6.74 -13.08 -13.62
N SER A 64 5.50 -13.51 -13.37
CA SER A 64 4.97 -14.76 -13.91
C SER A 64 4.86 -14.74 -15.43
N ASP A 65 4.50 -13.60 -16.03
CA ASP A 65 4.46 -13.44 -17.48
C ASP A 65 5.87 -13.42 -18.08
N GLU A 66 6.85 -12.81 -17.40
CA GLU A 66 8.27 -12.87 -17.80
C GLU A 66 8.79 -14.31 -17.80
N GLU A 67 8.57 -15.06 -16.71
CA GLU A 67 8.93 -16.49 -16.67
C GLU A 67 8.26 -17.28 -17.79
N ARG A 68 7.00 -16.99 -18.10
CA ARG A 68 6.27 -17.67 -19.17
C ARG A 68 6.84 -17.32 -20.54
N ILE A 69 7.17 -16.05 -20.80
CA ILE A 69 7.79 -15.59 -22.05
C ILE A 69 9.17 -16.20 -22.21
N VAL A 70 9.99 -16.19 -21.16
CA VAL A 70 11.33 -16.79 -21.17
C VAL A 70 11.24 -18.28 -21.49
N LYS A 71 10.33 -19.01 -20.84
CA LYS A 71 10.13 -20.44 -21.11
C LYS A 71 9.66 -20.71 -22.54
N ILE A 72 8.73 -19.91 -23.06
CA ILE A 72 8.29 -20.02 -24.46
C ILE A 72 9.45 -19.71 -25.43
N ALA A 73 10.29 -18.73 -25.11
CA ALA A 73 11.48 -18.41 -25.89
C ALA A 73 12.51 -19.56 -25.88
N GLU A 74 12.77 -20.16 -24.72
CA GLU A 74 13.66 -21.32 -24.61
C GLU A 74 13.10 -22.53 -25.38
N ASP A 75 11.81 -22.84 -25.20
CA ASP A 75 11.16 -24.02 -25.77
C ASP A 75 10.83 -23.88 -27.26
N SER A 76 10.39 -22.70 -27.71
CA SER A 76 9.89 -22.47 -29.08
C SER A 76 10.92 -21.87 -30.03
N LEU A 77 11.87 -21.07 -29.52
CA LEU A 77 12.90 -20.43 -30.36
C LEU A 77 14.25 -21.15 -30.28
N THR A 78 14.34 -22.27 -29.55
CA THR A 78 15.61 -22.98 -29.30
C THR A 78 16.69 -22.04 -28.76
N MET A 79 16.28 -20.99 -28.04
CA MET A 79 17.19 -20.01 -27.45
C MET A 79 17.75 -20.60 -26.16
N VAL A 80 18.60 -21.62 -26.31
CA VAL A 80 19.39 -22.15 -25.20
C VAL A 80 20.32 -21.04 -24.75
N ARG A 81 20.18 -20.58 -23.51
CA ARG A 81 21.08 -19.59 -22.90
C ARG A 81 22.50 -20.13 -23.00
N SER A 82 23.30 -19.63 -23.95
CA SER A 82 24.66 -20.11 -24.12
C SER A 82 25.49 -19.66 -22.93
N LEU A 83 25.87 -20.60 -22.07
CA LEU A 83 26.75 -20.39 -20.93
C LEU A 83 28.19 -20.00 -21.35
N LYS A 84 28.48 -19.99 -22.65
CA LYS A 84 29.76 -19.60 -23.24
C LYS A 84 29.54 -18.61 -24.39
N PRO A 85 30.38 -17.57 -24.52
CA PRO A 85 30.29 -16.65 -25.65
C PRO A 85 30.36 -17.43 -26.97
N PHE A 86 29.40 -17.16 -27.87
CA PHE A 86 29.29 -17.79 -29.19
C PHE A 86 30.52 -17.56 -30.06
N GLU A 87 31.18 -16.41 -29.87
CA GLU A 87 32.40 -16.05 -30.60
C GLU A 87 33.28 -15.19 -29.68
N ILE A 88 34.49 -15.66 -29.41
CA ILE A 88 35.52 -14.87 -28.73
C ILE A 88 36.32 -14.21 -29.83
N ILE A 89 36.13 -12.92 -30.05
CA ILE A 89 36.96 -12.13 -30.97
C ILE A 89 38.21 -11.72 -30.19
N PRO A 90 39.40 -12.29 -30.47
CA PRO A 90 40.62 -11.90 -29.80
C PRO A 90 41.08 -10.54 -30.33
N VAL A 91 40.72 -9.47 -29.64
CA VAL A 91 41.16 -8.12 -30.02
C VAL A 91 42.53 -7.86 -29.42
N SER A 92 43.51 -7.52 -30.25
CA SER A 92 44.84 -7.11 -29.77
C SER A 92 44.77 -5.71 -29.15
N LYS A 93 45.58 -5.45 -28.11
CA LYS A 93 45.67 -4.12 -27.49
C LYS A 93 46.02 -3.01 -28.50
N ASN A 94 46.73 -3.36 -29.58
CA ASN A 94 47.07 -2.45 -30.65
C ASN A 94 45.86 -2.06 -31.51
N GLN A 95 44.95 -3.00 -31.78
CA GLN A 95 43.70 -2.70 -32.50
C GLN A 95 42.77 -1.80 -31.68
N ILE A 96 42.71 -1.99 -30.36
CA ILE A 96 41.94 -1.12 -29.47
C ILE A 96 42.46 0.32 -29.54
N ARG A 97 43.78 0.51 -29.44
CA ARG A 97 44.41 1.84 -29.53
C ARG A 97 44.19 2.51 -30.88
N GLN A 98 44.25 1.76 -31.97
CA GLN A 98 43.97 2.31 -33.30
C GLN A 98 42.53 2.78 -33.43
N ILE A 99 41.57 2.03 -32.88
CA ILE A 99 40.16 2.43 -32.88
C ILE A 99 39.96 3.68 -32.01
N GLU A 100 40.60 3.73 -30.83
CA GLU A 100 40.56 4.86 -29.91
C GLU A 100 41.12 6.15 -30.56
N ASP A 101 42.26 6.05 -31.27
CA ASP A 101 42.86 7.15 -32.04
C ASP A 101 42.00 7.63 -33.21
N ILE A 102 41.27 6.72 -33.87
CA ILE A 102 40.35 7.07 -34.97
C ILE A 102 39.11 7.78 -34.42
N ILE A 103 38.57 7.32 -33.29
CA ILE A 103 37.38 7.91 -32.66
C ILE A 103 37.71 9.28 -32.08
N SER A 104 38.82 9.44 -31.35
CA SER A 104 39.22 10.73 -30.79
C SER A 104 39.43 11.78 -31.87
N LYS A 105 40.11 11.44 -32.98
CA LYS A 105 40.27 12.34 -34.13
C LYS A 105 38.96 12.72 -34.82
N LYS A 106 37.92 11.88 -34.74
CA LYS A 106 36.65 12.09 -35.43
C LYS A 106 35.62 12.84 -34.58
N TYR A 107 35.70 12.74 -33.25
CA TYR A 107 34.70 13.27 -32.33
C TYR A 107 35.23 14.34 -31.35
N GLU A 108 36.55 14.54 -31.24
CA GLU A 108 37.15 15.65 -30.47
C GLU A 108 37.59 16.84 -31.35
N GLN A 109 36.99 17.01 -32.53
CA GLN A 109 36.97 18.27 -33.27
C GLN A 109 35.65 19.01 -33.06
#